data_AF-A0ABD0NPL1-F1
#
_entry.id   AF-A0ABD0NPL1-F1
#
_cell.length_a   1.000
_cell.length_b   1.000
_cell.length_c   1.000
_cell.angle_alpha   90.00
_cell.angle_beta   90.00
_cell.angle_gamma   90.00
#
_symmetry.space_group_name_H-M   'P 1'
#
loop_
_entity.id
_entity.type
_entity.pdbx_description
1 polymer ?
#
loop_
_entity_poly.entity_id
_entity_poly.type
_entity_poly.pdbx_seq_one_letter_code
_entity_poly.pdbx_strand_id
1 'polypeptide(L)'
;YDASLQPTPPPDYGTLHLHYFEDWGVVTYGSAVPAGRNRTFLSFKSGKLGGRAIFDIVHQNKYKDWIKGWRNFNAGHEHPDQNSFTFTPNGVPFITEALYGPKYTSLNNAVMFGPAVSESCFAPWEGQVTEACNSKWLKYKHGQAADCQGQVEAALERQGMVFIRGEGQGAYNPELKIKSFQRNLLLLHPELLLMVDHIQLHSGSPTRSMSAFFHNTDMPFQKTQVDGVHGALITHRNETSKMFWLDDAGGSEMGTVGYRSYPRGYPYNGSNYVNVTMPLRYPTSRVAYIFFGSGVDVQSFSVHGDSETLDIYLSTGDHTYTIYLFTDAVPTKPMAMVLMDQKKVVFERTAGTNEQPLEEVEEYVNVVEDNLQHVKPVFQQLERHILSRVLNTDSFHKTGERLLKSSDKRKTFEKIEKMFSLSKKQGKGKGGKKVSFSDSLPDIFAQIEVREKKERQRTMKRVYEEVPEEANGDSRAFIDYSDLRKGKKVGFVKGRKFKEVRVGATAESDDMFNATSYIRLFLILNIATFFVLLAVLLTRFQRAQSLHTQRCLYCVLLIDGFILLCL
;
A
#
# COMPACT_ATOMS: atom_id res chain seq x y z
N TYR A 1 -4.43 20.68 8.85
CA TYR A 1 -4.47 20.79 10.32
C TYR A 1 -5.59 21.74 10.66
N ASP A 2 -6.57 21.26 11.42
CA ASP A 2 -7.66 22.08 11.93
C ASP A 2 -7.44 22.25 13.43
N ALA A 3 -7.09 23.46 13.86
CA ALA A 3 -6.80 23.76 15.25
C ALA A 3 -8.06 23.74 16.15
N SER A 4 -9.26 23.74 15.56
CA SER A 4 -10.51 23.62 16.30
C SER A 4 -10.75 22.21 16.84
N LEU A 5 -10.11 21.20 16.22
CA LEU A 5 -10.17 19.81 16.63
C LEU A 5 -9.04 19.51 17.63
N GLN A 6 -9.42 19.28 18.90
CA GLN A 6 -8.45 18.88 19.91
C GLN A 6 -7.95 17.45 19.64
N PRO A 7 -6.62 17.20 19.71
CA PRO A 7 -6.07 15.86 19.55
C PRO A 7 -6.66 14.90 20.60
N THR A 8 -7.58 14.06 20.16
CA THR A 8 -8.30 13.12 21.01
C THR A 8 -8.04 11.71 20.46
N PRO A 9 -7.47 10.79 21.25
CA PRO A 9 -7.21 9.44 20.79
C PRO A 9 -8.52 8.68 20.53
N PRO A 10 -8.49 7.63 19.68
CA PRO A 10 -9.60 6.70 19.55
C PRO A 10 -10.03 6.11 20.91
N PRO A 11 -11.32 5.77 21.12
CA PRO A 11 -11.82 5.26 22.40
C PRO A 11 -11.12 3.98 22.89
N ASP A 12 -10.57 3.18 21.98
CA ASP A 12 -9.89 1.92 22.22
C ASP A 12 -8.36 2.06 22.37
N TYR A 13 -7.82 3.28 22.32
CA TYR A 13 -6.39 3.54 22.52
C TYR A 13 -5.87 2.92 23.83
N GLY A 14 -4.73 2.22 23.75
CA GLY A 14 -4.12 1.54 24.90
C GLY A 14 -4.77 0.19 25.26
N THR A 15 -5.79 -0.25 24.52
CA THR A 15 -6.38 -1.59 24.64
C THR A 15 -5.73 -2.53 23.64
N LEU A 16 -5.35 -3.73 24.08
CA LEU A 16 -4.88 -4.77 23.16
C LEU A 16 -6.10 -5.31 22.40
N HIS A 17 -6.09 -5.19 21.08
CA HIS A 17 -7.20 -5.62 20.23
C HIS A 17 -6.67 -6.31 18.98
N LEU A 18 -7.38 -7.35 18.52
CA LEU A 18 -7.12 -8.06 17.28
C LEU A 18 -7.84 -7.40 16.09
N HIS A 19 -7.11 -6.99 15.06
CA HIS A 19 -7.68 -6.43 13.84
C HIS A 19 -7.25 -7.25 12.61
N TYR A 20 -8.21 -7.58 11.74
CA TYR A 20 -7.98 -8.27 10.48
C TYR A 20 -8.30 -7.35 9.30
N PHE A 21 -7.28 -7.04 8.50
CA PHE A 21 -7.40 -6.33 7.23
C PHE A 21 -7.72 -7.34 6.14
N GLU A 22 -9.01 -7.62 5.92
CA GLU A 22 -9.47 -8.68 5.00
C GLU A 22 -9.05 -8.49 3.54
N ASP A 23 -8.90 -7.25 3.08
CA ASP A 23 -8.41 -6.98 1.73
C ASP A 23 -6.92 -7.27 1.61
N TRP A 24 -6.14 -6.86 2.62
CA TRP A 24 -4.69 -7.03 2.62
C TRP A 24 -4.26 -8.46 2.98
N GLY A 25 -5.08 -9.19 3.73
CA GLY A 25 -4.72 -10.48 4.31
C GLY A 25 -3.75 -10.36 5.48
N VAL A 26 -3.87 -9.29 6.28
CA VAL A 26 -2.99 -9.01 7.42
C VAL A 26 -3.79 -8.98 8.72
N VAL A 27 -3.30 -9.72 9.73
CA VAL A 27 -3.81 -9.68 11.11
C VAL A 27 -2.81 -8.92 11.96
N THR A 28 -3.31 -8.05 12.84
CA THR A 28 -2.50 -7.37 13.86
C THR A 28 -3.15 -7.50 15.23
N TYR A 29 -2.36 -7.59 16.27
CA TYR A 29 -2.80 -7.58 17.66
C TYR A 29 -1.95 -6.62 18.46
N GLY A 30 -2.60 -5.78 19.28
CA GLY A 30 -1.91 -4.83 20.16
C GLY A 30 -1.24 -3.67 19.44
N SER A 31 -1.85 -3.19 18.35
CA SER A 31 -1.43 -1.95 17.69
C SER A 31 -1.77 -0.71 18.56
N ALA A 32 -1.02 0.38 18.36
CA ALA A 32 -1.26 1.68 19.03
C ALA A 32 -1.30 1.63 20.58
N VAL A 33 -0.59 0.68 21.20
CA VAL A 33 -0.40 0.63 22.65
C VAL A 33 0.96 1.25 23.05
N PRO A 34 1.06 1.90 24.21
CA PRO A 34 2.36 2.34 24.73
C PRO A 34 3.31 1.15 24.92
N ALA A 35 4.59 1.35 24.63
CA ALA A 35 5.62 0.36 24.93
C ALA A 35 5.72 0.14 26.45
N GLY A 36 5.83 -1.12 26.87
CA GLY A 36 5.91 -1.47 28.29
C GLY A 36 5.57 -2.93 28.56
N ARG A 37 5.70 -3.32 29.82
CA ARG A 37 5.47 -4.69 30.27
C ARG A 37 4.04 -5.16 29.94
N ASN A 38 3.92 -6.38 29.44
CA ASN A 38 2.70 -7.02 28.97
C ASN A 38 2.00 -6.26 27.83
N ARG A 39 2.71 -5.39 27.10
CA ARG A 39 2.22 -4.69 25.91
C ARG A 39 2.92 -5.26 24.68
N THR A 40 2.22 -6.11 23.97
CA THR A 40 2.79 -6.91 22.89
C THR A 40 2.16 -6.55 21.57
N PHE A 41 3.00 -6.48 20.55
CA PHE A 41 2.54 -6.41 19.17
C PHE A 41 2.82 -7.74 18.46
N LEU A 42 1.83 -8.23 17.73
CA LEU A 42 1.90 -9.41 16.88
C LEU A 42 1.28 -9.07 15.53
N SER A 43 1.93 -9.42 14.44
CA SER A 43 1.33 -9.36 13.10
C SER A 43 1.49 -10.68 12.38
N PHE A 44 0.58 -10.96 11.45
CA PHE A 44 0.63 -12.12 10.56
C PHE A 44 0.11 -11.72 9.18
N LYS A 45 0.77 -12.17 8.11
CA LYS A 45 0.35 -11.91 6.73
C LYS A 45 0.17 -13.21 5.96
N SER A 46 -1.01 -13.41 5.40
CA SER A 46 -1.28 -14.43 4.39
C SER A 46 -2.48 -14.01 3.56
N GLY A 47 -2.23 -13.49 2.37
CA GLY A 47 -3.26 -12.85 1.54
C GLY A 47 -2.98 -12.94 0.05
N LYS A 48 -3.95 -12.46 -0.73
CA LYS A 48 -3.85 -12.38 -2.20
C LYS A 48 -2.84 -11.31 -2.62
N LEU A 49 -2.05 -11.61 -3.65
CA LEU A 49 -1.16 -10.63 -4.30
C LEU A 49 -1.96 -9.37 -4.71
N GLY A 50 -1.45 -8.19 -4.40
CA GLY A 50 -2.12 -6.91 -4.67
C GLY A 50 -3.26 -6.56 -3.70
N GLY A 51 -3.57 -7.44 -2.74
CA GLY A 51 -4.81 -7.38 -1.96
C GLY A 51 -6.02 -7.96 -2.72
N ARG A 52 -7.04 -8.40 -1.98
CA ARG A 52 -8.23 -9.07 -2.49
C ARG A 52 -8.92 -8.28 -3.59
N ALA A 53 -9.06 -6.96 -3.44
CA ALA A 53 -9.70 -6.10 -4.43
C ALA A 53 -8.97 -6.15 -5.78
N ILE A 54 -7.64 -5.93 -5.81
CA ILE A 54 -6.87 -5.96 -7.06
C ILE A 54 -6.86 -7.36 -7.64
N PHE A 55 -6.60 -8.37 -6.81
CA PHE A 55 -6.56 -9.76 -7.22
C PHE A 55 -7.89 -10.17 -7.88
N ASP A 56 -9.01 -9.93 -7.21
CA ASP A 56 -10.33 -10.28 -7.72
C ASP A 56 -10.70 -9.45 -8.96
N ILE A 57 -10.31 -8.17 -9.03
CA ILE A 57 -10.52 -7.35 -10.24
C ILE A 57 -9.81 -7.97 -11.45
N VAL A 58 -8.56 -8.39 -11.28
CA VAL A 58 -7.76 -9.01 -12.34
C VAL A 58 -8.32 -10.38 -12.74
N HIS A 59 -8.55 -11.27 -11.76
CA HIS A 59 -8.92 -12.66 -12.03
C HIS A 59 -10.39 -12.82 -12.43
N GLN A 60 -11.29 -11.93 -11.98
CA GLN A 60 -12.70 -11.93 -12.34
C GLN A 60 -13.00 -10.97 -13.51
N ASN A 61 -11.98 -10.33 -14.08
CA ASN A 61 -12.08 -9.41 -15.22
C ASN A 61 -13.13 -8.30 -15.00
N LYS A 62 -13.05 -7.64 -13.83
CA LYS A 62 -13.89 -6.49 -13.45
C LYS A 62 -13.39 -5.21 -14.11
N TYR A 63 -14.25 -4.19 -14.21
CA TYR A 63 -13.92 -2.88 -14.77
C TYR A 63 -13.34 -2.95 -16.19
N LYS A 64 -13.99 -3.74 -17.05
CA LYS A 64 -13.49 -4.14 -18.38
C LYS A 64 -13.12 -3.00 -19.31
N ASP A 65 -13.70 -1.81 -19.13
CA ASP A 65 -13.38 -0.63 -19.93
C ASP A 65 -11.97 -0.08 -19.61
N TRP A 66 -11.45 -0.34 -18.41
CA TRP A 66 -10.18 0.22 -17.94
C TRP A 66 -9.09 -0.85 -17.72
N ILE A 67 -9.47 -2.00 -17.18
CA ILE A 67 -8.53 -3.00 -16.69
C ILE A 67 -8.39 -4.15 -17.68
N LYS A 68 -7.15 -4.49 -18.05
CA LYS A 68 -6.78 -5.67 -18.84
C LYS A 68 -5.73 -6.50 -18.09
N GLY A 69 -6.16 -7.08 -16.98
CA GLY A 69 -5.32 -7.90 -16.10
C GLY A 69 -4.22 -7.10 -15.38
N TRP A 70 -3.14 -7.80 -15.00
CA TRP A 70 -2.04 -7.25 -14.20
C TRP A 70 -1.29 -6.07 -14.82
N ARG A 71 -1.43 -5.81 -16.12
CA ARG A 71 -0.76 -4.68 -16.77
C ARG A 71 -1.16 -3.31 -16.19
N ASN A 72 -2.35 -3.24 -15.60
CA ASN A 72 -2.91 -2.01 -15.02
C ASN A 72 -2.53 -1.83 -13.54
N PHE A 73 -1.83 -2.79 -12.94
CA PHE A 73 -1.44 -2.77 -11.53
C PHE A 73 0.07 -3.03 -11.36
N ASN A 74 0.62 -2.61 -10.22
CA ASN A 74 2.02 -2.82 -9.91
C ASN A 74 2.20 -3.34 -8.47
N ALA A 75 2.33 -4.66 -8.34
CA ALA A 75 2.63 -5.34 -7.08
C ALA A 75 4.14 -5.54 -6.86
N GLY A 76 5.00 -4.81 -7.59
CA GLY A 76 6.46 -5.01 -7.53
C GLY A 76 7.08 -4.68 -6.17
N HIS A 77 6.41 -3.88 -5.34
CA HIS A 77 6.85 -3.53 -3.99
C HIS A 77 6.47 -4.55 -2.91
N GLU A 78 5.56 -5.48 -3.21
CA GLU A 78 5.28 -6.60 -2.30
C GLU A 78 6.47 -7.55 -2.21
N HIS A 79 6.45 -8.41 -1.19
CA HIS A 79 7.49 -9.39 -0.90
C HIS A 79 6.95 -10.83 -1.06
N PRO A 80 7.83 -11.83 -1.27
CA PRO A 80 7.47 -13.25 -1.15
C PRO A 80 7.35 -13.64 0.34
N ASP A 81 6.30 -13.14 1.00
CA ASP A 81 6.13 -13.09 2.46
C ASP A 81 4.80 -13.69 2.95
N GLN A 82 4.14 -14.53 2.15
CA GLN A 82 2.91 -15.21 2.60
C GLN A 82 3.22 -16.17 3.77
N ASN A 83 2.34 -16.23 4.76
CA ASN A 83 2.55 -16.84 6.09
C ASN A 83 3.70 -16.22 6.92
N SER A 84 4.10 -14.98 6.66
CA SER A 84 5.05 -14.26 7.54
C SER A 84 4.38 -13.72 8.80
N PHE A 85 5.18 -13.45 9.83
CA PHE A 85 4.71 -12.85 11.07
C PHE A 85 5.79 -11.95 11.69
N THR A 86 5.38 -11.04 12.57
CA THR A 86 6.28 -10.29 13.45
C THR A 86 5.83 -10.41 14.89
N PHE A 87 6.77 -10.36 15.83
CA PHE A 87 6.50 -10.49 17.25
C PHE A 87 7.38 -9.54 18.06
N THR A 88 6.73 -8.68 18.83
CA THR A 88 7.36 -7.61 19.61
C THR A 88 6.82 -7.68 21.05
N PRO A 89 7.29 -8.64 21.87
CA PRO A 89 6.90 -8.74 23.27
C PRO A 89 7.35 -7.50 24.05
N ASN A 90 6.48 -6.96 24.91
CA ASN A 90 6.76 -5.77 25.73
C ASN A 90 7.15 -4.49 24.94
N GLY A 91 6.90 -4.44 23.64
CA GLY A 91 7.38 -3.35 22.79
C GLY A 91 8.86 -3.47 22.39
N VAL A 92 9.52 -4.60 22.66
CA VAL A 92 10.88 -4.92 22.22
C VAL A 92 10.83 -5.79 20.94
N PRO A 93 11.34 -5.31 19.80
CA PRO A 93 11.29 -6.05 18.54
C PRO A 93 12.10 -7.35 18.64
N PHE A 94 11.42 -8.50 18.59
CA PHE A 94 12.08 -9.81 18.63
C PHE A 94 12.14 -10.45 17.24
N ILE A 95 10.98 -10.74 16.64
CA ILE A 95 10.87 -11.20 15.25
C ILE A 95 10.36 -10.03 14.42
N THR A 96 11.18 -9.53 13.50
CA THR A 96 10.90 -8.32 12.72
C THR A 96 10.81 -8.62 11.23
N GLU A 97 10.23 -7.70 10.48
CA GLU A 97 10.44 -7.66 9.03
C GLU A 97 11.88 -7.25 8.69
N ALA A 98 12.37 -7.69 7.53
CA ALA A 98 13.71 -7.34 7.04
C ALA A 98 13.76 -6.00 6.27
N LEU A 99 12.67 -5.22 6.29
CA LEU A 99 12.54 -3.92 5.64
C LEU A 99 12.76 -3.97 4.11
N TYR A 100 13.03 -2.83 3.49
CA TYR A 100 13.13 -2.70 2.03
C TYR A 100 14.40 -3.38 1.49
N GLY A 101 14.24 -4.56 0.89
CA GLY A 101 15.33 -5.38 0.37
C GLY A 101 15.01 -6.10 -0.95
N PRO A 102 15.94 -6.96 -1.42
CA PRO A 102 15.71 -7.88 -2.53
C PRO A 102 14.47 -8.77 -2.31
N LYS A 103 13.91 -9.27 -3.40
CA LYS A 103 12.63 -9.99 -3.39
C LYS A 103 12.85 -11.49 -3.22
N TYR A 104 13.45 -11.86 -2.08
CA TYR A 104 13.80 -13.23 -1.71
C TYR A 104 12.92 -13.72 -0.57
N THR A 105 12.46 -14.96 -0.64
CA THR A 105 11.63 -15.62 0.39
C THR A 105 12.39 -15.74 1.70
N SER A 106 13.69 -16.03 1.63
CA SER A 106 14.62 -16.10 2.76
C SER A 106 14.93 -14.77 3.45
N LEU A 107 14.35 -13.66 2.97
CA LEU A 107 14.39 -12.35 3.63
C LEU A 107 13.09 -12.00 4.36
N ASN A 108 12.13 -12.92 4.41
CA ASN A 108 10.90 -12.78 5.17
C ASN A 108 10.84 -13.91 6.20
N ASN A 109 9.97 -13.74 7.20
CA ASN A 109 9.74 -14.77 8.22
C ASN A 109 8.90 -15.94 7.65
N ALA A 110 9.36 -16.56 6.57
CA ALA A 110 8.64 -17.53 5.75
C ALA A 110 9.44 -18.84 5.59
N VAL A 111 8.95 -19.76 4.76
CA VAL A 111 9.54 -21.09 4.55
C VAL A 111 10.01 -21.24 3.11
N MET A 112 11.14 -21.93 2.92
CA MET A 112 11.56 -22.47 1.63
C MET A 112 11.52 -23.99 1.67
N PHE A 113 11.26 -24.62 0.53
CA PHE A 113 11.15 -26.07 0.38
C PHE A 113 12.28 -26.62 -0.49
N GLY A 114 12.67 -27.86 -0.25
CA GLY A 114 13.72 -28.53 -1.02
C GLY A 114 13.44 -30.02 -1.22
N PRO A 115 13.96 -30.64 -2.29
CA PRO A 115 14.66 -30.01 -3.41
C PRO A 115 13.71 -29.20 -4.31
N ALA A 116 14.24 -28.13 -4.90
CA ALA A 116 13.58 -27.33 -5.92
C ALA A 116 13.17 -28.19 -7.12
N VAL A 117 11.98 -27.93 -7.64
CA VAL A 117 11.41 -28.60 -8.82
C VAL A 117 11.57 -27.76 -10.08
N SER A 118 11.87 -26.47 -9.91
CA SER A 118 12.11 -25.52 -10.99
C SER A 118 13.45 -24.79 -10.81
N GLU A 119 13.79 -23.92 -11.78
CA GLU A 119 14.94 -23.02 -11.64
C GLU A 119 14.70 -22.06 -10.48
N SER A 120 15.55 -22.16 -9.45
CA SER A 120 15.44 -21.36 -8.23
C SER A 120 16.68 -20.48 -8.01
N CYS A 121 16.46 -19.30 -7.42
CA CYS A 121 17.51 -18.37 -7.02
C CYS A 121 18.50 -18.99 -6.02
N PHE A 122 18.04 -19.95 -5.23
CA PHE A 122 18.77 -20.49 -4.08
C PHE A 122 18.79 -22.03 -4.07
N ALA A 123 18.87 -22.65 -5.25
CA ALA A 123 18.96 -24.10 -5.38
C ALA A 123 19.96 -24.69 -4.35
N PRO A 124 19.61 -25.79 -3.64
CA PRO A 124 18.46 -26.66 -3.88
C PRO A 124 17.13 -26.19 -3.26
N TRP A 125 17.06 -24.99 -2.70
CA TRP A 125 15.85 -24.46 -2.08
C TRP A 125 14.99 -23.70 -3.08
N GLU A 126 13.67 -23.82 -3.00
CA GLU A 126 12.67 -23.06 -3.76
C GLU A 126 11.76 -22.32 -2.79
N GLY A 127 11.62 -21.01 -3.02
CA GLY A 127 10.78 -20.11 -2.24
C GLY A 127 9.37 -19.98 -2.81
N GLN A 128 8.73 -18.85 -2.52
CA GLN A 128 7.41 -18.53 -3.09
C GLN A 128 7.53 -18.14 -4.57
N VAL A 129 6.47 -18.37 -5.34
CA VAL A 129 6.45 -18.20 -6.81
C VAL A 129 6.70 -16.76 -7.27
N THR A 130 6.55 -15.79 -6.38
CA THR A 130 6.78 -14.36 -6.63
C THR A 130 8.25 -13.94 -6.48
N GLU A 131 9.13 -14.84 -6.02
CA GLU A 131 10.55 -14.59 -5.81
C GLU A 131 11.29 -14.17 -7.10
N ALA A 132 12.17 -13.16 -6.97
CA ALA A 132 12.89 -12.59 -8.10
C ALA A 132 14.41 -12.50 -7.84
N CYS A 133 15.21 -13.30 -8.54
CA CYS A 133 16.66 -13.44 -8.29
C CYS A 133 17.47 -12.19 -8.68
N ASN A 134 17.12 -11.60 -9.82
CA ASN A 134 17.88 -10.56 -10.53
C ASN A 134 17.07 -9.26 -10.71
N SER A 135 16.02 -9.07 -9.93
CA SER A 135 15.14 -7.90 -10.02
C SER A 135 14.94 -7.27 -8.65
N LYS A 136 14.84 -5.94 -8.63
CA LYS A 136 14.39 -5.17 -7.46
C LYS A 136 12.87 -5.31 -7.23
N TRP A 137 12.15 -5.71 -8.27
CA TRP A 137 10.70 -5.86 -8.32
C TRP A 137 10.30 -7.32 -8.20
N LEU A 138 9.23 -7.57 -7.45
CA LEU A 138 8.61 -8.87 -7.32
C LEU A 138 8.19 -9.42 -8.70
N LYS A 139 8.18 -10.75 -8.90
CA LYS A 139 7.50 -11.34 -10.06
C LYS A 139 6.00 -11.37 -9.75
N TYR A 140 5.18 -10.78 -10.62
CA TYR A 140 3.73 -10.70 -10.38
C TYR A 140 2.87 -10.65 -11.66
N LYS A 141 3.44 -10.39 -12.84
CA LYS A 141 2.65 -10.13 -14.07
C LYS A 141 2.18 -11.40 -14.80
N HIS A 142 2.86 -12.53 -14.64
CA HIS A 142 2.67 -13.71 -15.49
C HIS A 142 2.77 -15.02 -14.72
N GLY A 143 2.10 -16.05 -15.25
CA GLY A 143 2.17 -17.42 -14.76
C GLY A 143 1.76 -17.56 -13.30
N GLN A 144 2.31 -18.56 -12.62
CA GLN A 144 2.01 -18.85 -11.21
C GLN A 144 2.22 -17.66 -10.28
N ALA A 145 3.15 -16.75 -10.60
CA ALA A 145 3.41 -15.57 -9.80
C ALA A 145 2.20 -14.59 -9.78
N ALA A 146 1.46 -14.52 -10.90
CA ALA A 146 0.24 -13.71 -11.01
C ALA A 146 -0.93 -14.26 -10.19
N ASP A 147 -0.92 -15.57 -9.94
CA ASP A 147 -1.94 -16.30 -9.19
C ASP A 147 -1.55 -16.51 -7.70
N CYS A 148 -0.45 -15.90 -7.25
CA CYS A 148 0.06 -16.07 -5.89
C CYS A 148 -0.94 -15.58 -4.85
N GLN A 149 -1.26 -16.44 -3.89
CA GLN A 149 -2.15 -16.12 -2.78
C GLN A 149 -1.80 -16.94 -1.53
N GLY A 150 -1.82 -16.27 -0.39
CA GLY A 150 -2.06 -16.88 0.91
C GLY A 150 -3.48 -16.60 1.38
N GLN A 151 -3.86 -17.19 2.51
CA GLN A 151 -5.15 -16.94 3.14
C GLN A 151 -5.04 -16.98 4.66
N VAL A 152 -5.63 -16.01 5.35
CA VAL A 152 -5.93 -16.12 6.79
C VAL A 152 -7.21 -16.96 6.91
N GLU A 153 -7.12 -18.13 7.51
CA GLU A 153 -8.27 -19.02 7.75
C GLU A 153 -8.98 -18.68 9.07
N ALA A 154 -8.22 -18.23 10.06
CA ALA A 154 -8.75 -17.83 11.36
C ALA A 154 -7.90 -16.73 12.01
N ALA A 155 -8.58 -15.80 12.69
CA ALA A 155 -7.99 -14.78 13.55
C ALA A 155 -8.93 -14.54 14.73
N LEU A 156 -8.61 -15.10 15.90
CA LEU A 156 -9.51 -15.16 17.05
C LEU A 156 -8.83 -14.67 18.32
N GLU A 157 -9.49 -13.79 19.04
CA GLU A 157 -9.12 -13.39 20.41
C GLU A 157 -10.10 -14.01 21.41
N ARG A 158 -9.58 -14.74 22.40
CA ARG A 158 -10.38 -15.35 23.47
C ARG A 158 -9.63 -15.30 24.80
N GLN A 159 -10.25 -14.65 25.78
CA GLN A 159 -9.78 -14.65 27.17
C GLN A 159 -8.31 -14.21 27.33
N GLY A 160 -7.86 -13.25 26.52
CA GLY A 160 -6.49 -12.73 26.51
C GLY A 160 -5.49 -13.51 25.65
N MET A 161 -5.92 -14.63 25.04
CA MET A 161 -5.13 -15.40 24.09
C MET A 161 -5.54 -15.07 22.66
N VAL A 162 -4.59 -15.17 21.73
CA VAL A 162 -4.81 -14.92 20.31
C VAL A 162 -4.43 -16.16 19.51
N PHE A 163 -5.33 -16.63 18.65
CA PHE A 163 -5.08 -17.71 17.71
C PHE A 163 -5.22 -17.19 16.28
N ILE A 164 -4.19 -17.41 15.46
CA ILE A 164 -4.18 -17.07 14.04
C ILE A 164 -3.77 -18.31 13.25
N ARG A 165 -4.50 -18.64 12.20
CA ARG A 165 -4.13 -19.69 11.25
C ARG A 165 -4.10 -19.11 9.85
N GLY A 166 -3.03 -19.36 9.10
CA GLY A 166 -2.99 -19.07 7.67
C GLY A 166 -2.56 -20.26 6.83
N GLU A 167 -3.10 -20.35 5.63
CA GLU A 167 -2.79 -21.32 4.59
C GLU A 167 -1.92 -20.65 3.53
N GLY A 168 -0.74 -21.23 3.28
CA GLY A 168 0.28 -20.66 2.41
C GLY A 168 0.53 -21.45 1.13
N GLN A 169 -0.14 -22.60 0.94
CA GLN A 169 0.08 -23.49 -0.21
C GLN A 169 0.00 -22.75 -1.57
N GLY A 170 -0.94 -21.82 -1.72
CA GLY A 170 -1.14 -21.05 -2.94
C GLY A 170 -0.01 -20.07 -3.30
N ALA A 171 0.99 -19.90 -2.42
CA ALA A 171 2.17 -19.09 -2.66
C ALA A 171 3.37 -19.89 -3.21
N TYR A 172 3.26 -21.22 -3.28
CA TYR A 172 4.36 -22.11 -3.70
C TYR A 172 4.03 -22.83 -5.01
N ASN A 173 5.07 -23.32 -5.68
CA ASN A 173 4.93 -24.05 -6.93
C ASN A 173 4.14 -25.36 -6.71
N PRO A 174 3.01 -25.59 -7.41
CA PRO A 174 2.23 -26.82 -7.32
C PRO A 174 3.02 -28.12 -7.59
N GLU A 175 4.13 -28.05 -8.34
CA GLU A 175 4.99 -29.21 -8.62
C GLU A 175 5.74 -29.72 -7.38
N LEU A 176 5.88 -28.90 -6.33
CA LEU A 176 6.32 -29.36 -5.00
C LEU A 176 5.30 -30.31 -4.36
N LYS A 177 4.06 -30.36 -4.88
CA LYS A 177 2.98 -31.23 -4.43
C LYS A 177 2.69 -31.10 -2.93
N ILE A 178 2.77 -29.87 -2.43
CA ILE A 178 2.32 -29.51 -1.09
C ILE A 178 0.79 -29.44 -1.14
N LYS A 179 0.14 -30.26 -0.31
CA LYS A 179 -1.32 -30.32 -0.20
C LYS A 179 -1.86 -29.20 0.69
N SER A 180 -1.14 -28.90 1.77
CA SER A 180 -1.48 -27.82 2.70
C SER A 180 -0.20 -27.37 3.41
N PHE A 181 -0.06 -26.06 3.60
CA PHE A 181 0.97 -25.46 4.43
C PHE A 181 0.32 -24.44 5.37
N GLN A 182 -0.02 -24.92 6.56
CA GLN A 182 -0.65 -24.12 7.59
C GLN A 182 0.38 -23.62 8.59
N ARG A 183 0.36 -22.31 8.84
CA ARG A 183 1.06 -21.70 9.98
C ARG A 183 0.05 -21.28 11.03
N ASN A 184 0.23 -21.79 12.24
CA ASN A 184 -0.61 -21.52 13.39
C ASN A 184 0.18 -20.67 14.39
N LEU A 185 -0.34 -19.52 14.79
CA LEU A 185 0.19 -18.69 15.88
C LEU A 185 -0.78 -18.72 17.04
N LEU A 186 -0.26 -18.95 18.23
CA LEU A 186 -1.01 -18.97 19.47
C LEU A 186 -0.26 -18.16 20.53
N LEU A 187 -0.73 -16.93 20.76
CA LEU A 187 -0.23 -16.08 21.84
C LEU A 187 -0.86 -16.55 23.15
N LEU A 188 -0.08 -17.25 23.97
CA LEU A 188 -0.51 -17.84 25.25
C LEU A 188 -0.43 -16.82 26.40
N HIS A 189 0.58 -15.96 26.33
CA HIS A 189 0.84 -14.85 27.26
C HIS A 189 1.46 -13.71 26.43
N PRO A 190 1.36 -12.42 26.81
CA PRO A 190 1.97 -11.32 26.07
C PRO A 190 3.45 -11.54 25.71
N GLU A 191 4.19 -12.25 26.57
CA GLU A 191 5.60 -12.60 26.35
C GLU A 191 5.82 -14.06 25.93
N LEU A 192 4.79 -14.83 25.54
CA LEU A 192 4.92 -16.23 25.13
C LEU A 192 4.03 -16.54 23.92
N LEU A 193 4.69 -16.69 22.77
CA LEU A 193 4.07 -17.06 21.52
C LEU A 193 4.49 -18.48 21.12
N LEU A 194 3.52 -19.32 20.81
CA LEU A 194 3.71 -20.61 20.16
C LEU A 194 3.40 -20.45 18.66
N MET A 195 4.30 -20.92 17.80
CA MET A 195 4.07 -21.08 16.37
C MET A 195 4.15 -22.56 16.00
N VAL A 196 3.24 -23.03 15.16
CA VAL A 196 3.30 -24.38 14.59
C VAL A 196 3.13 -24.32 13.08
N ASP A 197 4.16 -24.78 12.37
CA ASP A 197 4.06 -25.08 10.94
C ASP A 197 3.57 -26.51 10.76
N HIS A 198 2.50 -26.67 9.99
CA HIS A 198 1.91 -27.94 9.60
C HIS A 198 2.00 -28.07 8.07
N ILE A 199 2.69 -29.11 7.61
CA ILE A 199 2.89 -29.36 6.19
C ILE A 199 2.28 -30.72 5.87
N GLN A 200 1.35 -30.75 4.93
CA GLN A 200 0.81 -31.97 4.36
C GLN A 200 1.27 -32.10 2.91
N LEU A 201 1.80 -33.27 2.55
CA LEU A 201 2.30 -33.56 1.20
C LEU A 201 1.34 -34.49 0.45
N HIS A 202 1.18 -34.30 -0.85
CA HIS A 202 0.55 -35.30 -1.70
C HIS A 202 1.47 -36.51 -1.90
N SER A 203 0.87 -37.65 -2.25
CA SER A 203 1.62 -38.85 -2.65
C SER A 203 2.54 -38.54 -3.82
N GLY A 204 3.80 -38.95 -3.70
CA GLY A 204 4.83 -38.70 -4.71
C GLY A 204 5.30 -37.24 -4.80
N SER A 205 5.14 -36.44 -3.73
CA SER A 205 5.84 -35.15 -3.59
C SER A 205 7.36 -35.35 -3.70
N PRO A 206 8.08 -34.50 -4.45
CA PRO A 206 9.54 -34.52 -4.47
C PRO A 206 10.16 -33.87 -3.24
N THR A 207 9.41 -33.06 -2.49
CA THR A 207 9.88 -32.30 -1.34
C THR A 207 10.34 -33.21 -0.20
N ARG A 208 11.51 -32.93 0.37
CA ARG A 208 12.17 -33.71 1.43
C ARG A 208 12.58 -32.85 2.63
N SER A 209 12.64 -31.54 2.48
CA SER A 209 13.06 -30.64 3.55
C SER A 209 12.34 -29.30 3.48
N MET A 210 12.26 -28.64 4.63
CA MET A 210 11.87 -27.24 4.72
C MET A 210 12.94 -26.44 5.49
N SER A 211 13.01 -25.15 5.19
CA SER A 211 13.90 -24.20 5.84
C SER A 211 13.07 -22.96 6.22
N ALA A 212 12.90 -22.73 7.51
CA ALA A 212 12.15 -21.61 8.07
C ALA A 212 13.09 -20.49 8.50
N PHE A 213 12.75 -19.26 8.11
CA PHE A 213 13.56 -18.06 8.41
C PHE A 213 12.88 -17.19 9.46
N PHE A 214 13.68 -16.61 10.35
CA PHE A 214 13.25 -15.69 11.40
C PHE A 214 14.23 -14.53 11.48
N HIS A 215 13.74 -13.29 11.39
CA HIS A 215 14.56 -12.11 11.22
C HIS A 215 14.54 -11.19 12.43
N ASN A 216 15.66 -10.51 12.64
CA ASN A 216 15.75 -9.32 13.46
C ASN A 216 16.70 -8.34 12.77
N THR A 217 16.15 -7.20 12.35
CA THR A 217 16.89 -6.24 11.54
C THR A 217 17.98 -5.52 12.32
N ASP A 218 17.80 -5.35 13.64
CA ASP A 218 18.69 -4.52 14.45
C ASP A 218 19.71 -5.36 15.25
N MET A 219 19.29 -6.52 15.75
CA MET A 219 20.06 -7.33 16.70
C MET A 219 20.42 -8.71 16.12
N PRO A 220 21.69 -9.14 16.22
CA PRO A 220 22.10 -10.46 15.79
C PRO A 220 21.62 -11.55 16.75
N PHE A 221 21.23 -12.69 16.19
CA PHE A 221 20.90 -13.88 16.96
C PHE A 221 22.14 -14.61 17.46
N GLN A 222 22.07 -15.13 18.67
CA GLN A 222 23.04 -16.03 19.26
C GLN A 222 22.42 -17.42 19.39
N LYS A 223 23.19 -18.45 19.05
CA LYS A 223 22.74 -19.85 19.20
C LYS A 223 22.66 -20.20 20.68
N THR A 224 21.65 -20.98 21.05
CA THR A 224 21.50 -21.54 22.41
C THR A 224 20.95 -22.95 22.33
N GLN A 225 21.12 -23.72 23.40
CA GLN A 225 20.56 -25.06 23.54
C GLN A 225 20.27 -25.33 25.01
N VAL A 226 19.14 -25.98 25.30
CA VAL A 226 18.75 -26.42 26.65
C VAL A 226 18.18 -27.82 26.53
N ASP A 227 18.71 -28.77 27.31
CA ASP A 227 18.23 -30.17 27.36
C ASP A 227 18.06 -30.83 25.98
N GLY A 228 19.00 -30.55 25.06
CA GLY A 228 18.98 -31.08 23.69
C GLY A 228 18.11 -30.27 22.72
N VAL A 229 17.27 -29.35 23.20
CA VAL A 229 16.43 -28.49 22.37
C VAL A 229 17.22 -27.27 21.89
N HIS A 230 17.40 -27.15 20.58
CA HIS A 230 18.09 -26.02 19.97
C HIS A 230 17.21 -24.78 19.93
N GLY A 231 17.89 -23.64 20.00
CA GLY A 231 17.25 -22.34 20.01
C GLY A 231 18.17 -21.22 19.55
N ALA A 232 17.61 -20.03 19.54
CA ALA A 232 18.33 -18.78 19.32
C ALA A 232 17.83 -17.72 20.30
N LEU A 233 18.67 -16.73 20.59
CA LEU A 233 18.32 -15.61 21.45
C LEU A 233 18.85 -14.30 20.90
N ILE A 234 18.19 -13.21 21.27
CA ILE A 234 18.73 -11.85 21.16
C ILE A 234 18.78 -11.24 22.55
N THR A 235 19.73 -10.35 22.77
CA THR A 235 19.82 -9.55 23.99
C THR A 235 19.76 -8.09 23.60
N HIS A 236 18.73 -7.38 24.03
CA HIS A 236 18.57 -5.95 23.86
C HIS A 236 18.61 -5.27 25.23
N ARG A 237 19.69 -4.52 25.49
CA ARG A 237 19.99 -3.94 26.82
C ARG A 237 20.08 -5.05 27.87
N ASN A 238 19.12 -5.11 28.79
CA ASN A 238 19.05 -6.12 29.85
C ASN A 238 17.91 -7.14 29.64
N GLU A 239 17.22 -7.07 28.51
CA GLU A 239 16.15 -8.01 28.15
C GLU A 239 16.67 -9.01 27.12
N THR A 240 16.49 -10.29 27.41
CA THR A 240 16.75 -11.40 26.51
C THR A 240 15.43 -11.96 25.99
N SER A 241 15.30 -12.06 24.67
CA SER A 241 14.22 -12.82 24.03
C SER A 241 14.80 -14.10 23.45
N LYS A 242 14.13 -15.22 23.69
CA LYS A 242 14.59 -16.56 23.30
C LYS A 242 13.56 -17.24 22.40
N MET A 243 14.05 -18.10 21.52
CA MET A 243 13.23 -19.01 20.76
C MET A 243 13.82 -20.42 20.76
N PHE A 244 12.96 -21.43 20.78
CA PHE A 244 13.32 -22.85 20.72
C PHE A 244 12.36 -23.59 19.81
N TRP A 245 12.79 -24.71 19.23
CA TRP A 245 11.97 -25.46 18.28
C TRP A 245 12.13 -26.97 18.41
N LEU A 246 11.02 -27.68 18.16
CA LEU A 246 10.91 -29.13 18.17
C LEU A 246 9.96 -29.59 17.08
N ASP A 247 10.33 -30.65 16.36
CA ASP A 247 9.42 -31.35 15.48
C ASP A 247 8.49 -32.29 16.27
N ASP A 248 7.44 -32.78 15.60
CA ASP A 248 6.44 -33.66 16.21
C ASP A 248 6.92 -35.09 16.54
N ALA A 249 8.19 -35.40 16.24
CA ALA A 249 8.90 -36.60 16.67
C ALA A 249 9.90 -36.32 17.81
N GLY A 250 9.94 -35.09 18.34
CA GLY A 250 10.86 -34.65 19.38
C GLY A 250 12.27 -34.28 18.89
N GLY A 251 12.48 -34.23 17.57
CA GLY A 251 13.74 -33.80 16.97
C GLY A 251 13.91 -32.28 17.00
N SER A 252 15.13 -31.81 17.32
CA SER A 252 15.49 -30.40 17.26
C SER A 252 16.79 -30.25 16.49
N GLU A 253 16.71 -29.88 15.21
CA GLU A 253 17.90 -29.66 14.38
C GLU A 253 18.59 -28.34 14.72
N MET A 254 19.92 -28.29 14.65
CA MET A 254 20.66 -27.06 14.93
C MET A 254 20.41 -26.02 13.82
N GLY A 255 19.84 -24.88 14.21
CA GLY A 255 19.65 -23.73 13.35
C GLY A 255 20.97 -23.04 12.96
N THR A 256 20.95 -22.40 11.80
CA THR A 256 22.02 -21.49 11.38
C THR A 256 21.63 -20.06 11.73
N VAL A 257 22.58 -19.27 12.23
CA VAL A 257 22.39 -17.83 12.46
C VAL A 257 23.33 -17.07 11.54
N GLY A 258 22.90 -15.93 11.03
CA GLY A 258 23.71 -15.15 10.11
C GLY A 258 23.20 -13.74 9.89
N TYR A 259 23.94 -13.00 9.07
CA TYR A 259 23.56 -11.68 8.60
C TYR A 259 23.57 -11.67 7.08
N ARG A 260 22.49 -11.19 6.47
CA ARG A 260 22.39 -11.06 5.01
C ARG A 260 22.45 -9.58 4.64
N SER A 261 23.57 -9.17 4.05
CA SER A 261 23.72 -7.81 3.52
C SER A 261 22.90 -7.60 2.25
N TYR A 262 22.32 -6.42 2.10
CA TYR A 262 21.65 -6.03 0.86
C TYR A 262 22.63 -5.52 -0.20
N PRO A 263 22.31 -5.74 -1.49
CA PRO A 263 23.08 -5.15 -2.59
C PRO A 263 23.11 -3.63 -2.49
N ARG A 264 24.09 -3.01 -3.17
CA ARG A 264 24.14 -1.56 -3.28
C ARG A 264 22.87 -1.02 -3.96
N GLY A 265 22.32 0.07 -3.41
CA GLY A 265 21.11 0.73 -3.95
C GLY A 265 19.84 0.49 -3.13
N TYR A 266 19.91 -0.34 -2.08
CA TYR A 266 18.89 -0.41 -1.04
C TYR A 266 19.23 0.56 0.11
N PRO A 267 18.23 1.15 0.79
CA PRO A 267 18.44 2.13 1.86
C PRO A 267 18.84 1.48 3.19
N TYR A 268 18.68 0.16 3.33
CA TYR A 268 19.03 -0.60 4.53
C TYR A 268 20.21 -1.53 4.26
N ASN A 269 20.99 -1.81 5.29
CA ASN A 269 22.22 -2.59 5.17
C ASN A 269 21.95 -4.09 4.98
N GLY A 270 20.82 -4.61 5.48
CA GLY A 270 20.54 -6.04 5.56
C GLY A 270 19.71 -6.39 6.78
N SER A 271 19.69 -7.68 7.12
CA SER A 271 18.98 -8.20 8.29
C SER A 271 19.69 -9.43 8.89
N ASN A 272 19.62 -9.58 10.21
CA ASN A 272 20.07 -10.80 10.90
C ASN A 272 18.97 -11.85 10.84
N TYR A 273 19.34 -13.11 10.75
CA TYR A 273 18.37 -14.20 10.64
C TYR A 273 18.80 -15.45 11.39
N VAL A 274 17.80 -16.25 11.76
CA VAL A 274 17.89 -17.67 12.07
C VAL A 274 17.27 -18.43 10.91
N ASN A 275 17.96 -19.45 10.40
CA ASN A 275 17.42 -20.44 9.48
C ASN A 275 17.38 -21.80 10.19
N VAL A 276 16.16 -22.32 10.36
CA VAL A 276 15.89 -23.63 10.93
C VAL A 276 15.52 -24.58 9.81
N THR A 277 16.38 -25.55 9.53
CA THR A 277 16.18 -26.56 8.49
C THR A 277 15.79 -27.89 9.11
N MET A 278 14.83 -28.58 8.52
CA MET A 278 14.34 -29.88 8.99
C MET A 278 13.93 -30.79 7.84
N PRO A 279 14.06 -32.12 8.01
CA PRO A 279 13.50 -33.09 7.08
C PRO A 279 11.97 -33.11 7.18
N LEU A 280 11.32 -33.28 6.03
CA LEU A 280 9.88 -33.52 5.95
C LEU A 280 9.60 -35.03 5.91
N ARG A 281 8.70 -35.46 6.78
CA ARG A 281 8.10 -36.80 6.83
C ARG A 281 6.79 -36.81 6.05
N TYR A 282 6.57 -37.88 5.28
CA TYR A 282 5.31 -38.14 4.61
C TYR A 282 4.34 -38.88 5.57
N PRO A 283 3.03 -38.57 5.56
CA PRO A 283 2.36 -37.53 4.76
C PRO A 283 2.35 -36.15 5.42
N THR A 284 2.65 -36.09 6.71
CA THR A 284 2.51 -34.88 7.53
C THR A 284 3.81 -34.63 8.29
N SER A 285 4.24 -33.37 8.30
CA SER A 285 5.32 -32.88 9.15
C SER A 285 4.83 -31.68 9.93
N ARG A 286 5.16 -31.63 11.22
CA ARG A 286 4.80 -30.50 12.07
C ARG A 286 5.99 -30.08 12.92
N VAL A 287 6.21 -28.78 13.01
CA VAL A 287 7.26 -28.22 13.88
C VAL A 287 6.70 -27.07 14.68
N ALA A 288 6.94 -27.14 15.99
CA ALA A 288 6.55 -26.15 16.96
C ALA A 288 7.76 -25.29 17.33
N TYR A 289 7.52 -23.99 17.45
CA TYR A 289 8.48 -22.99 17.87
C TYR A 289 7.87 -22.21 19.01
N ILE A 290 8.61 -22.03 20.10
CA ILE A 290 8.22 -21.12 21.17
C ILE A 290 9.09 -19.87 21.10
N PHE A 291 8.49 -18.71 21.32
CA PHE A 291 9.15 -17.40 21.38
C PHE A 291 8.77 -16.75 22.69
N PHE A 292 9.74 -16.32 23.48
CA PHE A 292 9.44 -15.70 24.76
C PHE A 292 10.41 -14.62 25.21
N GLY A 293 9.87 -13.67 25.96
CA GLY A 293 10.61 -12.57 26.60
C GLY A 293 11.22 -12.97 27.94
N SER A 294 11.95 -12.05 28.56
CA SER A 294 12.62 -12.28 29.85
C SER A 294 11.65 -12.44 31.02
N GLY A 295 10.39 -12.01 30.88
CA GLY A 295 9.37 -12.16 31.91
C GLY A 295 8.81 -13.58 32.02
N VAL A 296 9.21 -14.52 31.16
CA VAL A 296 8.73 -15.89 31.14
C VAL A 296 9.91 -16.86 31.31
N ASP A 297 9.84 -17.66 32.37
CA ASP A 297 10.77 -18.77 32.62
C ASP A 297 10.16 -20.08 32.10
N VAL A 298 10.60 -20.54 30.92
CA VAL A 298 10.14 -21.82 30.34
C VAL A 298 10.96 -22.95 30.94
N GLN A 299 10.27 -23.91 31.57
CA GLN A 299 10.88 -25.04 32.28
C GLN A 299 10.78 -26.35 31.51
N SER A 300 9.72 -26.54 30.72
CA SER A 300 9.56 -27.72 29.87
C SER A 300 8.83 -27.39 28.58
N PHE A 301 9.23 -28.04 27.50
CA PHE A 301 8.59 -27.93 26.19
C PHE A 301 8.68 -29.29 25.49
N SER A 302 7.53 -29.93 25.26
CA SER A 302 7.45 -31.18 24.51
C SER A 302 6.32 -31.15 23.50
N VAL A 303 6.51 -31.93 22.43
CA VAL A 303 5.62 -31.98 21.28
C VAL A 303 5.40 -33.44 20.93
N HIS A 304 4.13 -33.83 20.85
CA HIS A 304 3.73 -35.19 20.48
C HIS A 304 2.58 -35.10 19.49
N GLY A 305 2.77 -35.65 18.29
CA GLY A 305 1.75 -35.63 17.26
C GLY A 305 1.29 -37.02 16.85
N ASP A 306 0.01 -37.16 16.54
CA ASP A 306 -0.55 -38.30 15.83
C ASP A 306 -1.13 -37.87 14.48
N SER A 307 -1.94 -38.71 13.82
CA SER A 307 -2.53 -38.38 12.51
C SER A 307 -3.56 -37.25 12.53
N GLU A 308 -4.16 -36.95 13.68
CA GLU A 308 -5.28 -36.01 13.82
C GLU A 308 -4.96 -34.78 14.67
N THR A 309 -4.00 -34.89 15.59
CA THR A 309 -3.75 -33.94 16.66
C THR A 309 -2.27 -33.74 16.88
N LEU A 310 -1.91 -32.51 17.24
CA LEU A 310 -0.61 -32.16 17.78
C LEU A 310 -0.80 -31.66 19.21
N ASP A 311 -0.25 -32.41 20.14
CA ASP A 311 -0.29 -32.13 21.56
C ASP A 311 1.03 -31.48 21.96
N ILE A 312 0.95 -30.31 22.58
CA ILE A 312 2.10 -29.55 23.03
C ILE A 312 1.95 -29.29 24.52
N TYR A 313 2.96 -29.71 25.28
CA TYR A 313 3.03 -29.48 26.70
C TYR A 313 4.11 -28.44 26.96
N LEU A 314 3.75 -27.36 27.64
CA LEU A 314 4.62 -26.23 27.91
C LEU A 314 4.44 -25.81 29.37
N SER A 315 5.48 -25.95 30.18
CA SER A 315 5.47 -25.47 31.57
C SER A 315 6.34 -24.23 31.68
N THR A 316 5.81 -23.20 32.33
CA THR A 316 6.57 -22.05 32.79
C THR A 316 6.70 -22.09 34.31
N GLY A 317 7.46 -21.16 34.89
CA GLY A 317 7.51 -20.97 36.33
C GLY A 317 6.16 -20.62 36.98
N ASP A 318 5.20 -20.10 36.19
CA ASP A 318 3.91 -19.62 36.69
C ASP A 318 2.72 -20.49 36.27
N HIS A 319 2.76 -21.09 35.08
CA HIS A 319 1.62 -21.77 34.46
C HIS A 319 2.01 -23.04 33.71
N THR A 320 1.09 -23.99 33.66
CA THR A 320 1.16 -25.17 32.80
C THR A 320 0.17 -25.05 31.66
N TYR A 321 0.65 -25.23 30.43
CA TYR A 321 -0.17 -25.20 29.22
C TYR A 321 -0.16 -26.56 28.54
N THR A 322 -1.35 -27.12 28.33
CA THR A 322 -1.58 -28.24 27.41
C THR A 322 -2.35 -27.70 26.20
N ILE A 323 -1.69 -27.67 25.05
CA ILE A 323 -2.23 -27.15 23.81
C ILE A 323 -2.51 -28.31 22.86
N TYR A 324 -3.72 -28.32 22.30
CA TYR A 324 -4.14 -29.25 21.26
C TYR A 324 -4.39 -28.46 19.98
N LEU A 325 -3.66 -28.80 18.92
CA LEU A 325 -3.95 -28.32 17.56
C LEU A 325 -4.54 -29.46 16.75
N PHE A 326 -5.72 -29.23 16.18
CA PHE A 326 -6.44 -30.24 15.42
C PHE A 326 -6.24 -30.01 13.92
N THR A 327 -6.04 -31.12 13.20
CA THR A 327 -5.94 -31.11 11.74
C THR A 327 -7.33 -31.01 11.12
N ASP A 328 -7.39 -30.56 9.86
CA ASP A 328 -8.67 -30.42 9.17
C ASP A 328 -9.31 -31.74 8.73
N ALA A 329 -8.66 -32.87 9.04
CA ALA A 329 -9.21 -34.20 8.81
C ALA A 329 -10.50 -34.46 9.60
N VAL A 330 -10.71 -33.77 10.73
CA VAL A 330 -11.90 -33.95 11.58
C VAL A 330 -12.64 -32.62 11.75
N PRO A 331 -13.60 -32.29 10.85
CA PRO A 331 -14.27 -30.99 10.83
C PRO A 331 -15.16 -30.70 12.04
N THR A 332 -15.43 -31.70 12.89
CA THR A 332 -16.21 -31.56 14.13
C THR A 332 -15.37 -31.07 15.32
N LYS A 333 -14.04 -31.14 15.23
CA LYS A 333 -13.13 -30.68 16.29
C LYS A 333 -12.86 -29.16 16.16
N PRO A 334 -12.57 -28.46 17.27
CA PRO A 334 -12.14 -27.06 17.22
C PRO A 334 -10.78 -26.94 16.51
N MET A 335 -10.37 -25.73 16.12
CA MET A 335 -9.05 -25.53 15.48
C MET A 335 -7.90 -25.67 16.49
N ALA A 336 -8.11 -25.11 17.68
CA ALA A 336 -7.17 -25.18 18.80
C ALA A 336 -7.89 -25.24 20.15
N MET A 337 -7.26 -25.86 21.13
CA MET A 337 -7.72 -25.88 22.52
C MET A 337 -6.53 -25.71 23.45
N VAL A 338 -6.66 -24.83 24.44
CA VAL A 338 -5.63 -24.56 25.45
C VAL A 338 -6.21 -24.84 26.82
N LEU A 339 -5.56 -25.75 27.54
CA LEU A 339 -5.76 -25.94 28.97
C LEU A 339 -4.62 -25.23 29.68
N MET A 340 -4.92 -24.08 30.29
CA MET A 340 -3.99 -23.35 31.14
C MET A 340 -4.37 -23.63 32.59
N ASP A 341 -3.60 -24.48 33.26
CA ASP A 341 -3.91 -25.03 34.59
C ASP A 341 -5.30 -25.68 34.61
N GLN A 342 -6.32 -25.02 35.18
CA GLN A 342 -7.72 -25.49 35.21
C GLN A 342 -8.63 -24.79 34.19
N LYS A 343 -8.12 -23.78 33.47
CA LYS A 343 -8.89 -22.94 32.57
C LYS A 343 -8.81 -23.47 31.14
N LYS A 344 -9.96 -23.71 30.53
CA LYS A 344 -10.10 -24.18 29.15
C LYS A 344 -10.46 -23.03 28.22
N VAL A 345 -9.63 -22.80 27.21
CA VAL A 345 -9.88 -21.87 26.09
C VAL A 345 -10.01 -22.67 24.80
N VAL A 346 -11.07 -22.44 24.03
CA VAL A 346 -11.36 -23.17 22.79
C VAL A 346 -11.49 -22.17 21.64
N PHE A 347 -10.85 -22.49 20.52
CA PHE A 347 -10.92 -21.74 19.27
C PHE A 347 -11.72 -22.53 18.25
N GLU A 348 -13.02 -22.23 18.15
CA GLU A 348 -13.97 -22.92 17.27
C GLU A 348 -13.80 -22.53 15.80
N ARG A 349 -14.07 -23.48 14.89
CA ARG A 349 -13.97 -23.28 13.43
C ARG A 349 -15.05 -22.33 12.88
N THR A 350 -16.24 -22.30 13.48
CA THR A 350 -17.39 -21.47 13.07
C THR A 350 -17.11 -19.96 13.13
N ALA A 351 -16.06 -19.54 13.83
CA ALA A 351 -15.63 -18.16 13.93
C ALA A 351 -14.56 -17.77 12.87
N GLY A 352 -14.23 -18.67 11.93
CA GLY A 352 -13.31 -18.40 10.82
C GLY A 352 -13.79 -17.30 9.88
N THR A 353 -12.87 -16.75 9.10
CA THR A 353 -13.12 -15.62 8.20
C THR A 353 -13.84 -16.08 6.93
N ASN A 354 -15.09 -15.68 6.76
CA ASN A 354 -15.84 -15.90 5.50
C ASN A 354 -15.62 -14.72 4.55
N GLU A 355 -15.00 -14.98 3.40
CA GLU A 355 -14.86 -13.98 2.34
C GLU A 355 -16.21 -13.76 1.64
N GLN A 356 -16.71 -12.53 1.68
CA GLN A 356 -17.82 -12.11 0.83
C GLN A 356 -17.29 -11.65 -0.53
N PRO A 357 -17.95 -12.00 -1.65
CA PRO A 357 -17.56 -11.50 -2.97
C PRO A 357 -17.72 -9.99 -3.03
N LEU A 358 -16.66 -9.29 -3.44
CA LEU A 358 -16.71 -7.83 -3.66
C LEU A 358 -17.47 -7.53 -4.95
N GLU A 359 -18.50 -6.69 -4.88
CA GLU A 359 -19.24 -6.25 -6.07
C GLU A 359 -18.47 -5.17 -6.86
N GLU A 360 -18.69 -5.13 -8.17
CA GLU A 360 -18.18 -4.05 -9.01
C GLU A 360 -19.00 -2.79 -8.78
N VAL A 361 -18.34 -1.61 -8.73
CA VAL A 361 -19.05 -0.33 -8.60
C VAL A 361 -19.97 -0.13 -9.79
N GLU A 362 -21.27 0.05 -9.52
CA GLU A 362 -22.28 0.29 -10.55
C GLU A 362 -21.96 1.56 -11.36
N GLU A 363 -22.13 1.49 -12.68
CA GLU A 363 -21.93 2.62 -13.60
C GLU A 363 -20.58 3.35 -13.44
N TYR A 364 -19.51 2.63 -13.07
CA TYR A 364 -18.18 3.19 -12.79
C TYR A 364 -17.65 4.18 -13.85
N VAL A 365 -17.97 3.97 -15.13
CA VAL A 365 -17.63 4.91 -16.22
C VAL A 365 -18.36 6.25 -16.07
N ASN A 366 -19.67 6.21 -15.78
CA ASN A 366 -20.48 7.42 -15.64
C ASN A 366 -20.06 8.22 -14.40
N VAL A 367 -19.71 7.54 -13.31
CA VAL A 367 -19.19 8.20 -12.09
C VAL A 367 -17.97 9.06 -12.41
N VAL A 368 -17.04 8.56 -13.22
CA VAL A 368 -15.87 9.34 -13.66
C VAL A 368 -16.26 10.46 -14.62
N GLU A 369 -17.11 10.19 -15.61
CA GLU A 369 -17.55 11.20 -16.58
C GLU A 369 -18.29 12.38 -15.92
N ASP A 370 -19.14 12.10 -14.93
CA ASP A 370 -19.85 13.11 -14.15
C ASP A 370 -18.86 13.96 -13.34
N ASN A 371 -17.89 13.34 -12.68
CA ASN A 371 -16.83 14.05 -11.97
C ASN A 371 -16.00 14.95 -12.90
N LEU A 372 -15.70 14.49 -14.12
CA LEU A 372 -14.98 15.29 -15.12
C LEU A 372 -15.78 16.51 -15.60
N GLN A 373 -17.12 16.48 -15.57
CA GLN A 373 -17.93 17.65 -15.94
C GLN A 373 -17.80 18.80 -14.94
N HIS A 374 -17.51 18.53 -13.67
CA HIS A 374 -17.43 19.54 -12.62
C HIS A 374 -16.26 20.52 -12.82
N VAL A 375 -15.22 20.09 -13.53
CA VAL A 375 -14.03 20.90 -13.81
C VAL A 375 -14.29 21.93 -14.91
N LYS A 376 -15.12 21.61 -15.91
CA LYS A 376 -15.39 22.49 -17.07
C LYS A 376 -15.88 23.91 -16.69
N PRO A 377 -16.89 24.10 -15.82
CA PRO A 377 -17.36 25.44 -15.48
C PRO A 377 -16.30 26.28 -14.76
N VAL A 378 -15.40 25.66 -13.98
CA VAL A 378 -14.30 26.37 -13.30
C VAL A 378 -13.36 26.99 -14.33
N PHE A 379 -12.94 26.21 -15.33
CA PHE A 379 -12.08 26.71 -16.41
C PHE A 379 -12.78 27.78 -17.24
N GLN A 380 -14.06 27.61 -17.56
CA GLN A 380 -14.84 28.62 -18.30
C GLN A 380 -14.99 29.92 -17.49
N GLN A 381 -15.16 29.84 -16.18
CA GLN A 381 -15.23 31.03 -15.33
C GLN A 381 -13.88 31.73 -15.27
N LEU A 382 -12.78 31.01 -15.07
CA LEU A 382 -11.43 31.58 -15.08
C LEU A 382 -11.12 32.25 -16.41
N GLU A 383 -11.44 31.61 -17.54
CA GLU A 383 -11.28 32.19 -18.87
C GLU A 383 -12.05 33.51 -19.01
N ARG A 384 -13.33 33.56 -18.63
CA ARG A 384 -14.13 34.79 -18.66
C ARG A 384 -13.55 35.87 -17.75
N HIS A 385 -13.06 35.51 -16.57
CA HIS A 385 -12.44 36.46 -15.64
C HIS A 385 -11.10 37.00 -16.18
N ILE A 386 -10.30 36.18 -16.85
CA ILE A 386 -9.03 36.60 -17.46
C ILE A 386 -9.31 37.49 -18.66
N LEU A 387 -10.18 37.06 -19.59
CA LEU A 387 -10.55 37.85 -20.76
C LEU A 387 -11.15 39.20 -20.38
N SER A 388 -12.05 39.24 -19.40
CA SER A 388 -12.61 40.51 -18.93
C SER A 388 -11.56 41.44 -18.33
N ARG A 389 -10.58 40.92 -17.58
CA ARG A 389 -9.48 41.75 -17.06
C ARG A 389 -8.55 42.25 -18.16
N VAL A 390 -8.14 41.38 -19.09
CA VAL A 390 -7.24 41.75 -20.21
C VAL A 390 -7.91 42.80 -21.10
N LEU A 391 -9.17 42.59 -21.47
CA LEU A 391 -9.92 43.52 -22.31
C LEU A 391 -10.18 44.86 -21.63
N ASN A 392 -10.28 44.90 -20.30
CA ASN A 392 -10.48 46.13 -19.52
C ASN A 392 -9.16 46.79 -19.08
N THR A 393 -8.00 46.33 -19.57
CA THR A 393 -6.72 46.97 -19.24
C THR A 393 -6.48 48.18 -20.15
N ASP A 394 -6.13 49.34 -19.57
CA ASP A 394 -5.80 50.57 -20.33
C ASP A 394 -4.69 50.36 -21.36
N SER A 395 -3.80 49.39 -21.15
CA SER A 395 -2.77 49.00 -22.11
C SER A 395 -3.34 48.36 -23.37
N PHE A 396 -4.42 47.58 -23.27
CA PHE A 396 -5.11 46.96 -24.40
C PHE A 396 -5.89 48.01 -25.19
N HIS A 397 -6.56 48.94 -24.51
CA HIS A 397 -7.20 50.10 -25.12
C HIS A 397 -6.18 51.02 -25.82
N LYS A 398 -5.05 51.34 -25.18
CA LYS A 398 -3.97 52.16 -25.78
C LYS A 398 -3.26 51.45 -26.93
N THR A 399 -3.09 50.12 -26.88
CA THR A 399 -2.49 49.34 -27.97
C THR A 399 -3.47 49.20 -29.14
N GLY A 400 -4.77 49.02 -28.86
CA GLY A 400 -5.84 49.07 -29.86
C GLY A 400 -5.94 50.44 -30.53
N GLU A 401 -5.86 51.53 -29.77
CA GLU A 401 -5.82 52.91 -30.29
C GLU A 401 -4.55 53.20 -31.11
N ARG A 402 -3.39 52.67 -30.72
CA ARG A 402 -2.15 52.79 -31.51
C ARG A 402 -2.23 52.01 -32.83
N LEU A 403 -2.82 50.81 -32.82
CA LEU A 403 -3.05 50.02 -34.04
C LEU A 403 -4.12 50.63 -34.95
N LEU A 404 -5.11 51.33 -34.38
CA LEU A 404 -6.11 52.14 -35.11
C LEU A 404 -5.50 53.36 -35.80
N LYS A 405 -4.44 53.94 -35.23
CA LYS A 405 -3.69 55.06 -35.86
C LYS A 405 -2.73 54.61 -36.95
N SER A 406 -2.34 53.33 -36.99
CA SER A 406 -1.34 52.80 -37.94
C SER A 406 -1.92 51.95 -39.08
N SER A 407 -3.25 51.83 -39.21
CA SER A 407 -3.88 50.98 -40.23
C SER A 407 -5.17 51.61 -40.74
N ASP A 408 -5.19 51.91 -42.05
CA ASP A 408 -6.33 52.40 -42.84
C ASP A 408 -7.45 51.33 -43.00
N LYS A 409 -7.75 50.57 -41.94
CA LYS A 409 -8.78 49.53 -41.91
C LYS A 409 -9.80 49.82 -40.81
N ARG A 410 -10.45 50.98 -40.89
CA ARG A 410 -11.69 51.33 -40.15
C ARG A 410 -12.78 50.24 -40.21
N LYS A 411 -12.82 49.44 -41.29
CA LYS A 411 -13.83 48.38 -41.52
C LYS A 411 -13.74 47.17 -40.57
N THR A 412 -12.59 46.91 -39.94
CA THR A 412 -12.44 45.74 -39.04
C THR A 412 -12.97 46.05 -37.64
N PHE A 413 -12.81 47.29 -37.18
CA PHE A 413 -13.30 47.71 -35.86
C PHE A 413 -14.81 47.94 -35.85
N GLU A 414 -15.43 48.47 -36.92
CA GLU A 414 -16.91 48.54 -37.02
C GLU A 414 -17.59 47.16 -36.96
N LYS A 415 -16.93 46.10 -37.46
CA LYS A 415 -17.41 44.72 -37.37
C LYS A 415 -17.29 44.15 -35.95
N ILE A 416 -16.23 44.53 -35.23
CA ILE A 416 -15.96 44.13 -33.86
C ILE A 416 -16.90 44.91 -32.92
N GLU A 417 -17.04 46.22 -33.09
CA GLU A 417 -17.94 47.10 -32.34
C GLU A 417 -19.44 46.80 -32.61
N LYS A 418 -19.83 46.38 -33.82
CA LYS A 418 -21.18 45.82 -34.10
C LYS A 418 -21.42 44.46 -33.43
N MET A 419 -20.39 43.61 -33.30
CA MET A 419 -20.51 42.38 -32.51
C MET A 419 -20.68 42.67 -31.01
N PHE A 420 -20.14 43.79 -30.51
CA PHE A 420 -20.20 44.14 -29.09
C PHE A 420 -21.36 45.08 -28.70
N SER A 421 -21.94 45.86 -29.61
CA SER A 421 -23.10 46.72 -29.34
C SER A 421 -24.44 45.97 -29.28
N LEU A 422 -24.49 44.73 -29.77
CA LEU A 422 -25.65 43.83 -29.62
C LEU A 422 -25.74 43.16 -28.24
N SER A 423 -24.71 43.24 -27.39
CA SER A 423 -24.78 42.74 -26.01
C SER A 423 -25.46 43.71 -25.03
N LYS A 424 -25.64 44.99 -25.41
CA LYS A 424 -26.15 46.05 -24.52
C LYS A 424 -27.65 46.36 -24.69
N LYS A 425 -28.36 45.70 -25.61
CA LYS A 425 -29.83 45.80 -25.77
C LYS A 425 -30.50 44.45 -25.53
N GLN A 426 -30.50 43.99 -24.28
CA GLN A 426 -31.51 43.05 -23.79
C GLN A 426 -32.19 43.62 -22.55
N GLY A 427 -33.06 44.59 -22.80
CA GLY A 427 -33.90 45.22 -21.80
C GLY A 427 -35.00 46.02 -22.49
N LYS A 428 -36.23 45.47 -22.44
CA LYS A 428 -37.53 45.99 -22.95
C LYS A 428 -37.87 45.68 -24.42
N GLY A 429 -38.92 44.85 -24.61
CA GLY A 429 -39.73 44.81 -25.83
C GLY A 429 -40.18 43.42 -26.27
N LYS A 430 -41.49 43.20 -26.40
CA LYS A 430 -42.21 41.93 -26.68
C LYS A 430 -41.95 41.38 -28.10
N GLY A 431 -41.91 40.04 -28.20
CA GLY A 431 -42.42 39.26 -29.34
C GLY A 431 -41.45 38.93 -30.49
N GLY A 432 -41.23 37.63 -30.73
CA GLY A 432 -40.96 37.08 -32.08
C GLY A 432 -39.55 36.53 -32.36
N LYS A 433 -39.49 35.20 -32.60
CA LYS A 433 -38.43 34.37 -33.22
C LYS A 433 -37.04 34.32 -32.55
N LYS A 434 -36.78 33.20 -31.85
CA LYS A 434 -35.44 32.74 -31.45
C LYS A 434 -34.61 32.37 -32.68
N VAL A 435 -33.58 33.15 -32.97
CA VAL A 435 -32.43 32.73 -33.78
C VAL A 435 -31.24 32.64 -32.83
N SER A 436 -30.68 31.44 -32.67
CA SER A 436 -29.55 31.12 -31.79
C SER A 436 -28.25 31.63 -32.41
N PHE A 437 -27.53 32.51 -31.71
CA PHE A 437 -26.21 33.03 -32.09
C PHE A 437 -25.09 32.30 -31.31
N SER A 438 -25.08 30.96 -31.32
CA SER A 438 -24.01 30.16 -30.69
C SER A 438 -22.85 29.81 -31.63
N ASP A 439 -22.93 30.11 -32.92
CA ASP A 439 -22.11 29.40 -33.93
C ASP A 439 -20.94 30.21 -34.51
N SER A 440 -20.56 31.37 -33.95
CA SER A 440 -19.50 32.20 -34.56
C SER A 440 -18.29 32.55 -33.67
N LEU A 441 -18.13 31.90 -32.51
CA LEU A 441 -16.85 31.87 -31.81
C LEU A 441 -16.26 30.47 -31.96
N PRO A 442 -15.02 30.32 -32.47
CA PRO A 442 -14.41 29.00 -32.53
C PRO A 442 -14.28 28.46 -31.11
N ASP A 443 -14.93 27.33 -30.85
CA ASP A 443 -14.80 26.62 -29.58
C ASP A 443 -13.33 26.21 -29.41
N ILE A 444 -12.62 26.98 -28.59
CA ILE A 444 -11.19 26.79 -28.32
C ILE A 444 -10.96 25.39 -27.75
N PHE A 445 -11.90 24.83 -27.00
CA PHE A 445 -11.78 23.46 -26.49
C PHE A 445 -11.93 22.43 -27.61
N ALA A 446 -12.85 22.63 -28.57
CA ALA A 446 -12.92 21.78 -29.76
C ALA A 446 -11.65 21.89 -30.63
N GLN A 447 -11.05 23.08 -30.72
CA GLN A 447 -9.79 23.28 -31.44
C GLN A 447 -8.60 22.66 -30.71
N ILE A 448 -8.53 22.79 -29.38
CA ILE A 448 -7.53 22.12 -28.54
C ILE A 448 -7.70 20.61 -28.65
N GLU A 449 -8.91 20.07 -28.58
CA GLU A 449 -9.17 18.64 -28.72
C GLU A 449 -8.73 18.10 -30.09
N VAL A 450 -8.98 18.85 -31.17
CA VAL A 450 -8.53 18.50 -32.52
C VAL A 450 -6.99 18.60 -32.63
N ARG A 451 -6.38 19.60 -32.01
CA ARG A 451 -4.93 19.82 -32.04
C ARG A 451 -4.20 18.77 -31.21
N GLU A 452 -4.73 18.41 -30.04
CA GLU A 452 -4.21 17.38 -29.16
C GLU A 452 -4.38 15.99 -29.79
N LYS A 453 -5.52 15.70 -30.46
CA LYS A 453 -5.68 14.48 -31.28
C LYS A 453 -4.61 14.37 -32.38
N LYS A 454 -4.30 15.49 -33.03
CA LYS A 454 -3.31 15.57 -34.12
C LYS A 454 -1.87 15.45 -33.61
N GLU A 455 -1.61 15.93 -32.39
CA GLU A 455 -0.32 15.85 -31.72
C GLU A 455 -0.08 14.44 -31.18
N ARG A 456 -1.08 13.81 -30.52
CA ARG A 456 -1.03 12.39 -30.09
C ARG A 456 -0.74 11.44 -31.26
N GLN A 457 -1.35 11.67 -32.43
CA GLN A 457 -1.06 10.90 -33.65
C GLN A 457 0.39 11.08 -34.16
N ARG A 458 0.97 12.27 -33.99
CA ARG A 458 2.36 12.54 -34.41
C ARG A 458 3.36 11.95 -33.43
N THR A 459 3.08 12.01 -32.13
CA THR A 459 3.92 11.43 -31.08
C THR A 459 3.92 9.91 -31.14
N MET A 460 2.77 9.26 -31.38
CA MET A 460 2.74 7.80 -31.64
C MET A 460 3.60 7.37 -32.83
N LYS A 461 3.63 8.19 -33.90
CA LYS A 461 4.38 7.86 -35.11
C LYS A 461 5.90 7.92 -34.93
N ARG A 462 6.40 8.86 -34.11
CA ARG A 462 7.84 8.95 -33.77
C ARG A 462 8.29 7.87 -32.79
N VAL A 463 7.45 7.55 -31.80
CA VAL A 463 7.80 6.55 -30.78
C VAL A 463 7.85 5.12 -31.35
N TYR A 464 7.11 4.82 -32.42
CA TYR A 464 7.20 3.54 -33.14
C TYR A 464 8.50 3.37 -33.95
N GLU A 465 9.18 4.47 -34.31
CA GLU A 465 10.40 4.45 -35.14
C GLU A 465 11.70 4.51 -34.29
N GLU A 466 11.64 4.82 -32.99
CA GLU A 466 12.82 5.08 -32.14
C GLU A 466 13.10 4.06 -31.01
N VAL A 467 12.36 2.94 -30.90
CA VAL A 467 12.56 1.96 -29.81
C VAL A 467 13.39 0.75 -30.28
N PRO A 468 14.62 0.52 -29.77
CA PRO A 468 15.39 -0.70 -30.04
C PRO A 468 14.74 -1.95 -29.44
N GLU A 469 14.97 -3.13 -30.03
CA GLU A 469 14.34 -4.40 -29.63
C GLU A 469 14.55 -4.82 -28.16
N GLU A 470 15.52 -4.26 -27.44
CA GLU A 470 15.90 -4.63 -26.06
C GLU A 470 15.38 -3.68 -24.95
N ALA A 471 14.33 -2.89 -25.19
CA ALA A 471 13.77 -2.00 -24.17
C ALA A 471 12.72 -2.68 -23.26
N ASN A 472 12.95 -2.51 -21.94
CA ASN A 472 12.14 -2.90 -20.78
C ASN A 472 10.61 -2.83 -21.01
N GLY A 473 9.88 -3.87 -20.56
CA GLY A 473 8.44 -4.05 -20.82
C GLY A 473 7.51 -2.93 -20.34
N ASP A 474 7.95 -2.07 -19.42
CA ASP A 474 7.18 -0.91 -18.95
C ASP A 474 7.18 0.25 -19.97
N SER A 475 8.22 0.39 -20.82
CA SER A 475 8.24 1.44 -21.85
C SER A 475 7.24 1.17 -22.98
N ARG A 476 6.85 -0.09 -23.19
CA ARG A 476 5.82 -0.49 -24.17
C ARG A 476 4.39 -0.39 -23.62
N ALA A 477 4.20 -0.44 -22.30
CA ALA A 477 2.87 -0.40 -21.68
C ALA A 477 2.15 0.96 -21.81
N PHE A 478 2.90 2.06 -21.95
CA PHE A 478 2.33 3.39 -22.21
C PHE A 478 1.86 3.60 -23.66
N ILE A 479 2.28 2.75 -24.61
CA ILE A 479 2.06 2.93 -26.05
C ILE A 479 0.72 2.32 -26.50
N ASP A 480 0.20 1.31 -25.79
CA ASP A 480 -0.94 0.48 -26.23
C ASP A 480 -2.32 0.96 -25.71
N TYR A 481 -2.40 2.19 -25.20
CA TYR A 481 -3.66 2.80 -24.73
C TYR A 481 -4.59 3.26 -25.86
N SER A 482 -4.18 3.13 -27.12
CA SER A 482 -5.01 3.52 -28.27
C SER A 482 -5.82 2.33 -28.79
N ASP A 483 -6.88 1.95 -28.08
CA ASP A 483 -7.88 1.04 -28.66
C ASP A 483 -8.82 1.83 -29.59
N LEU A 484 -8.86 1.38 -30.84
CA LEU A 484 -9.70 1.88 -31.94
C LEU A 484 -11.17 1.59 -31.65
N ARG A 485 -11.83 2.38 -30.81
CA ARG A 485 -13.30 2.35 -30.69
C ARG A 485 -13.92 3.63 -31.24
N LYS A 486 -14.42 3.52 -32.47
CA LYS A 486 -15.42 4.42 -33.04
C LYS A 486 -16.60 4.52 -32.06
N GLY A 487 -16.93 5.75 -31.68
CA GLY A 487 -17.93 6.05 -30.66
C GLY A 487 -19.28 5.42 -30.94
N LYS A 488 -19.80 4.70 -29.94
CA LYS A 488 -21.23 4.48 -29.76
C LYS A 488 -21.70 5.52 -28.75
N LYS A 489 -22.50 6.49 -29.19
CA LYS A 489 -23.19 7.43 -28.29
C LYS A 489 -24.15 6.62 -27.41
N VAL A 490 -23.78 6.42 -26.14
CA VAL A 490 -24.71 5.89 -25.14
C VAL A 490 -25.60 7.04 -24.68
N GLY A 491 -26.91 6.79 -24.67
CA GLY A 491 -27.94 7.78 -24.42
C GLY A 491 -27.87 8.33 -22.99
N PHE A 492 -27.89 9.66 -22.90
CA PHE A 492 -27.92 10.45 -21.67
C PHE A 492 -29.27 10.26 -20.97
N VAL A 493 -29.30 9.69 -19.76
CA VAL A 493 -30.48 9.73 -18.89
C VAL A 493 -30.19 10.70 -17.76
N LYS A 494 -30.80 11.88 -17.84
CA LYS A 494 -30.62 12.97 -16.88
C LYS A 494 -31.46 12.67 -15.63
N GLY A 495 -30.79 12.55 -14.48
CA GLY A 495 -31.43 12.58 -13.16
C GLY A 495 -31.66 11.21 -12.54
N ARG A 496 -30.63 10.64 -11.91
CA ARG A 496 -30.80 9.68 -10.81
C ARG A 496 -29.84 10.07 -9.68
N LYS A 497 -30.37 10.12 -8.46
CA LYS A 497 -29.56 10.13 -7.24
C LYS A 497 -29.06 8.70 -7.07
N PHE A 498 -27.74 8.51 -7.11
CA PHE A 498 -27.14 7.22 -6.81
C PHE A 498 -27.35 6.89 -5.33
N LYS A 499 -27.58 5.62 -5.01
CA LYS A 499 -27.42 5.13 -3.65
C LYS A 499 -25.94 5.22 -3.32
N GLU A 500 -25.57 6.06 -2.35
CA GLU A 500 -24.29 5.97 -1.69
C GLU A 500 -24.07 4.53 -1.23
N VAL A 501 -23.10 3.85 -1.83
CA VAL A 501 -22.49 2.69 -1.20
C VAL A 501 -21.60 3.27 -0.11
N ARG A 502 -22.08 3.21 1.13
CA ARG A 502 -21.29 3.54 2.32
C ARG A 502 -20.14 2.55 2.45
N VAL A 503 -19.00 2.89 1.86
CA VAL A 503 -17.71 2.51 2.41
C VAL A 503 -17.53 3.44 3.61
N GLY A 504 -17.34 2.87 4.80
CA GLY A 504 -17.24 3.63 6.05
C GLY A 504 -16.11 4.65 5.99
N ALA A 505 -16.44 5.89 5.62
CA ALA A 505 -15.60 7.05 5.68
C ALA A 505 -16.18 8.01 6.72
N THR A 506 -15.29 8.44 7.61
CA THR A 506 -15.52 9.41 8.68
C THR A 506 -15.96 10.77 8.14
N ALA A 507 -16.90 11.36 8.87
CA ALA A 507 -17.55 12.65 8.74
C ALA A 507 -16.96 13.65 7.73
N GLU A 508 -17.77 13.99 6.72
CA GLU A 508 -17.66 15.22 5.95
C GLU A 508 -17.89 16.44 6.86
N SER A 509 -17.15 17.53 6.60
CA SER A 509 -17.49 18.86 7.07
C SER A 509 -17.59 19.81 5.88
N ASP A 510 -18.79 20.35 5.70
CA ASP A 510 -19.09 21.55 4.93
C ASP A 510 -18.37 22.76 5.56
N ASP A 511 -17.47 23.43 4.84
CA ASP A 511 -17.36 24.90 4.90
C ASP A 511 -16.39 25.47 3.84
N MET A 512 -16.86 25.53 2.59
CA MET A 512 -16.09 26.04 1.44
C MET A 512 -16.17 27.57 1.27
N PHE A 513 -16.68 28.32 2.27
CA PHE A 513 -16.94 29.76 2.13
C PHE A 513 -15.95 30.70 2.85
N ASN A 514 -15.09 30.22 3.75
CA ASN A 514 -14.17 31.08 4.52
C ASN A 514 -12.68 31.06 4.05
N ALA A 515 -12.25 30.03 3.31
CA ALA A 515 -10.84 29.86 2.92
C ALA A 515 -10.34 30.87 1.87
N THR A 516 -11.23 31.34 0.98
CA THR A 516 -10.90 32.30 -0.09
C THR A 516 -10.62 33.71 0.41
N SER A 517 -11.11 34.06 1.61
CA SER A 517 -10.87 35.36 2.25
C SER A 517 -9.48 35.42 2.88
N TYR A 518 -9.04 34.34 3.53
CA TYR A 518 -7.77 34.29 4.26
C TYR A 518 -6.55 34.27 3.34
N ILE A 519 -6.62 33.53 2.23
CA ILE A 519 -5.53 33.47 1.23
C ILE A 519 -5.32 34.85 0.58
N ARG A 520 -6.41 35.57 0.29
CA ARG A 520 -6.33 36.94 -0.26
C ARG A 520 -5.77 37.93 0.76
N LEU A 521 -6.17 37.83 2.03
CA LEU A 521 -5.64 38.68 3.09
C LEU A 521 -4.13 38.43 3.31
N PHE A 522 -3.71 37.16 3.29
CA PHE A 522 -2.30 36.77 3.42
C PHE A 522 -1.43 37.25 2.26
N LEU A 523 -1.91 37.15 1.02
CA LEU A 523 -1.20 37.67 -0.15
C LEU A 523 -1.10 39.20 -0.13
N ILE A 524 -2.18 39.89 0.26
CA ILE A 524 -2.18 41.36 0.37
C ILE A 524 -1.19 41.80 1.47
N LEU A 525 -1.16 41.11 2.61
CA LEU A 525 -0.21 41.41 3.68
C LEU A 525 1.24 41.20 3.20
N ASN A 526 1.56 40.07 2.58
CA ASN A 526 2.91 39.79 2.10
C ASN A 526 3.40 40.79 1.04
N ILE A 527 2.53 41.16 0.09
CA ILE A 527 2.84 42.19 -0.90
C ILE A 527 3.08 43.55 -0.21
N ALA A 528 2.26 43.91 0.78
CA ALA A 528 2.44 45.14 1.55
C ALA A 528 3.77 45.14 2.33
N THR A 529 4.12 44.03 2.99
CA THR A 529 5.40 43.90 3.72
C THR A 529 6.58 44.00 2.77
N PHE A 530 6.50 43.41 1.57
CA PHE A 530 7.52 43.52 0.54
C PHE A 530 7.74 44.98 0.12
N PHE A 531 6.68 45.73 -0.15
CA PHE A 531 6.81 47.15 -0.53
C PHE A 531 7.31 48.03 0.61
N VAL A 532 6.97 47.72 1.87
CA VAL A 532 7.51 48.43 3.04
C VAL A 532 9.00 48.15 3.21
N LEU A 533 9.42 46.89 3.09
CA LEU A 533 10.85 46.52 3.14
C LEU A 533 11.62 47.15 1.97
N LEU A 534 11.04 47.18 0.77
CA LEU A 534 11.62 47.83 -0.39
C LEU A 534 11.75 49.35 -0.20
N ALA A 535 10.76 50.01 0.41
CA ALA A 535 10.81 51.44 0.73
C ALA A 535 11.86 51.76 1.82
N VAL A 536 11.99 50.91 2.85
CA VAL A 536 13.03 51.03 3.89
C VAL A 536 14.43 50.81 3.28
N LEU A 537 14.55 49.91 2.31
CA LEU A 537 15.80 49.66 1.58
C LEU A 537 16.19 50.82 0.66
N LEU A 538 15.23 51.38 -0.08
CA LEU A 538 15.47 52.52 -0.97
C LEU A 538 15.79 53.82 -0.21
N THR A 539 15.18 54.03 0.96
CA THR A 539 15.48 55.17 1.84
C THR A 539 16.85 55.04 2.51
N ARG A 540 17.31 53.82 2.83
CA ARG A 540 18.70 53.59 3.28
C ARG A 540 19.74 53.66 2.16
N PHE A 541 19.33 53.47 0.90
CA PHE A 541 20.22 53.53 -0.26
C PHE A 541 20.69 54.94 -0.62
N GLN A 542 19.99 55.99 -0.17
CA GLN A 542 20.50 57.37 -0.29
C GLN A 542 21.75 57.64 0.56
N ARG A 543 22.18 56.70 1.43
CA ARG A 543 23.22 56.96 2.43
C ARG A 543 24.37 55.94 2.55
N ALA A 544 24.49 54.93 1.68
CA ALA A 544 25.54 53.90 1.83
C ALA A 544 26.41 53.72 0.57
N GLN A 545 27.74 53.83 0.75
CA GLN A 545 28.78 53.90 -0.30
C GLN A 545 29.56 52.59 -0.55
N SER A 546 29.12 51.43 -0.05
CA SER A 546 29.93 50.19 -0.11
C SER A 546 29.37 49.10 -1.04
N LEU A 547 30.20 48.67 -2.00
CA LEU A 547 29.90 47.65 -3.02
C LEU A 547 29.57 46.27 -2.42
N HIS A 548 30.08 45.96 -1.23
CA HIS A 548 29.89 44.65 -0.59
C HIS A 548 28.47 44.47 -0.03
N THR A 549 27.87 45.57 0.43
CA THR A 549 26.50 45.62 0.97
C THR A 549 25.47 45.43 -0.15
N GLN A 550 25.78 45.92 -1.36
CA GLN A 550 24.92 45.75 -2.54
C GLN A 550 24.86 44.27 -2.99
N ARG A 551 25.99 43.55 -2.97
CA ARG A 551 26.04 42.13 -3.37
C ARG A 551 25.24 41.22 -2.44
N CYS A 552 25.31 41.44 -1.13
CA CYS A 552 24.52 40.69 -0.15
C CYS A 552 23.01 40.89 -0.37
N LEU A 553 22.61 42.11 -0.74
CA LEU A 553 21.21 42.45 -1.02
C LEU A 553 20.66 41.76 -2.28
N TYR A 554 21.46 41.69 -3.35
CA TYR A 554 21.06 40.97 -4.56
C TYR A 554 20.89 39.47 -4.29
N CYS A 555 21.70 38.86 -3.43
CA CYS A 555 21.53 37.47 -3.02
C CYS A 555 20.22 37.25 -2.26
N VAL A 556 19.85 38.14 -1.33
CA VAL A 556 18.58 38.02 -0.59
C VAL A 556 17.38 38.18 -1.52
N LEU A 557 17.39 39.16 -2.43
CA LEU A 557 16.31 39.35 -3.41
C LEU A 557 16.21 38.18 -4.41
N LEU A 558 17.32 37.53 -4.75
CA LEU A 558 17.32 36.33 -5.59
C LEU A 558 16.69 35.14 -4.88
N ILE A 559 17.01 34.94 -3.59
CA ILE A 559 16.44 33.85 -2.79
C ILE A 559 14.93 34.07 -2.60
N ASP A 560 14.52 35.30 -2.30
CA ASP A 560 13.11 35.63 -2.08
C ASP A 560 12.29 35.55 -3.39
N GLY A 561 12.88 35.96 -4.51
CA GLY A 561 12.30 35.75 -5.85
C GLY A 561 12.19 34.28 -6.25
N PHE A 562 13.14 33.43 -5.80
CA PHE A 562 13.10 32.00 -6.04
C PHE A 562 12.01 31.31 -5.22
N ILE A 563 11.81 31.74 -3.96
CA ILE A 563 10.73 31.24 -3.10
C ILE A 563 9.36 31.60 -3.67
N LEU A 564 9.21 32.82 -4.23
CA LEU A 564 7.98 33.27 -4.90
C LEU A 564 7.69 32.59 -6.25
N LEU A 565 8.69 31.95 -6.88
CA LEU A 565 8.55 31.21 -8.14
C LEU A 565 8.34 29.71 -7.93
N CYS A 566 8.70 29.19 -6.75
CA CYS A 566 8.60 27.77 -6.39
C CYS A 566 7.42 27.44 -5.46
N LEU A 567 6.65 28.45 -5.02
CA LEU A 567 5.30 28.34 -4.44
C LEU A 567 4.26 28.71 -5.50
#